data_AF-A0A636DDZ7-F1
#
_entry.id   AF-A0A636DDZ7-F1
#
_cell.length_a   1.000
_cell.length_b   1.000
_cell.length_c   1.000
_cell.angle_alpha   90.00
_cell.angle_beta   90.00
_cell.angle_gamma   90.00
#
_symmetry.space_group_name_H-M   'P 1'
#
loop_
_entity.id
_entity.type
_entity.pdbx_description
1 polymer ?
#
loop_
_entity_poly.entity_id
_entity_poly.type
_entity_poly.pdbx_seq_one_letter_code
_entity_poly.pdbx_strand_id
1 'polypeptide(L)'
;MSNEIRISSLSEYMVWVKDTSKEKKGNLNLYRGHADKKWQLQPSVYRTDSEGKSYRAHEYDLYQQMLRRSPDAFEKDKSVFERLIRMQHHGLPTRLLDLTESPLVALFFACENEWNNDGEIFLFNPRRDSILYPCEIPDASFAGVENKIQFNDLSNRSVNYLIDFFTAERKRTCG
;
A
#
# COMPACT_ATOMS: atom_id res chain seq x y z
N MET A 1 16.01 8.32 13.93
CA MET A 1 16.12 9.72 13.48
C MET A 1 16.15 9.66 11.96
N SER A 2 15.09 10.13 11.31
CA SER A 2 15.03 10.20 9.85
C SER A 2 16.02 11.28 9.40
N ASN A 3 16.98 10.92 8.55
CA ASN A 3 17.86 11.91 7.94
C ASN A 3 17.05 12.65 6.87
N GLU A 4 16.58 13.85 7.20
CA GLU A 4 15.96 14.74 6.22
C GLU A 4 17.05 15.40 5.38
N ILE A 5 16.95 15.26 4.05
CA ILE A 5 17.84 15.90 3.09
C ILE A 5 16.98 16.85 2.26
N ARG A 6 17.33 18.14 2.27
CA ARG A 6 16.66 19.13 1.43
C ARG A 6 17.30 19.11 0.05
N ILE A 7 16.47 18.98 -0.98
CA ILE A 7 16.89 18.95 -2.37
C ILE A 7 16.19 20.10 -3.09
N SER A 8 16.96 20.93 -3.78
CA SER A 8 16.49 22.17 -4.43
C SER A 8 16.51 22.11 -5.95
N SER A 9 17.17 21.10 -6.53
CA SER A 9 17.31 20.96 -7.98
C SER A 9 17.22 19.50 -8.42
N LEU A 10 16.80 19.30 -9.68
CA LEU A 10 16.79 17.98 -10.31
C LEU A 10 18.19 17.35 -10.35
N SER A 11 19.23 18.14 -10.60
CA SER A 11 20.61 17.65 -10.64
C SER A 11 21.04 17.06 -9.30
N GLU A 12 20.73 17.77 -8.20
CA GLU A 12 20.98 17.32 -6.84
C GLU A 12 20.18 16.03 -6.52
N TYR A 13 18.92 15.97 -6.93
CA TYR A 13 18.10 14.76 -6.81
C TYR A 13 18.72 13.55 -7.52
N MET A 14 19.18 13.75 -8.76
CA MET A 14 19.78 12.67 -9.55
C MET A 14 21.10 12.15 -8.96
N VAL A 15 21.89 13.03 -8.33
CA VAL A 15 23.08 12.61 -7.58
C VAL A 15 22.68 11.76 -6.37
N TRP A 16 21.71 12.23 -5.58
CA TRP A 16 21.20 11.51 -4.43
C TRP A 16 20.67 10.10 -4.78
N VAL A 17 19.90 9.98 -5.86
CA VAL A 17 19.40 8.68 -6.36
C VAL A 17 20.55 7.75 -6.73
N LYS A 18 21.57 8.25 -7.42
CA LYS A 18 22.75 7.47 -7.81
C LYS A 18 23.50 6.96 -6.59
N ASP A 19 23.70 7.78 -5.59
CA ASP A 19 24.46 7.38 -4.40
C ASP A 19 23.69 6.35 -3.56
N THR A 20 22.38 6.56 -3.39
CA THR A 20 21.49 5.59 -2.73
C THR A 20 21.46 4.23 -3.46
N SER A 21 21.54 4.23 -4.80
CA SER A 21 21.52 2.99 -5.59
C SER A 21 22.79 2.15 -5.44
N LYS A 22 23.94 2.78 -5.12
CA LYS A 22 25.23 2.10 -5.00
C LYS A 22 25.39 1.35 -3.68
N GLU A 23 24.76 1.84 -2.61
CA GLU A 23 25.04 1.35 -1.25
C GLU A 23 24.51 -0.06 -0.97
N LYS A 24 23.54 -0.59 -1.74
CA LYS A 24 22.85 -1.84 -1.38
C LYS A 24 22.57 -2.76 -2.57
N LYS A 25 23.60 -3.46 -3.05
CA LYS A 25 23.44 -4.59 -3.99
C LYS A 25 22.54 -5.66 -3.37
N GLY A 26 21.29 -5.74 -3.82
CA GLY A 26 20.31 -6.78 -3.44
C GLY A 26 18.98 -6.28 -2.89
N ASN A 27 18.89 -5.00 -2.49
CA ASN A 27 17.65 -4.46 -1.93
C ASN A 27 16.82 -3.74 -3.00
N LEU A 28 15.50 -3.81 -2.86
CA LEU A 28 14.56 -3.08 -3.71
C LEU A 28 14.43 -1.66 -3.15
N ASN A 29 14.57 -0.64 -4.01
CA ASN A 29 14.28 0.73 -3.64
C ASN A 29 12.87 1.08 -4.12
N LEU A 30 12.01 1.42 -3.19
CA LEU A 30 10.66 1.90 -3.45
C LEU A 30 10.57 3.35 -3.00
N TYR A 31 9.91 4.17 -3.79
CA TYR A 31 9.77 5.59 -3.60
C TYR A 31 8.30 5.98 -3.51
N ARG A 32 8.01 7.07 -2.79
CA ARG A 32 6.70 7.72 -2.80
C ARG A 32 6.86 9.23 -2.69
N GLY A 33 6.24 9.96 -3.62
CA GLY A 33 6.19 11.42 -3.59
C GLY A 33 4.93 11.92 -2.90
N HIS A 34 5.08 12.95 -2.08
CA HIS A 34 4.00 13.75 -1.49
C HIS A 34 4.22 15.20 -1.91
N ALA A 35 3.18 15.86 -2.39
CA ALA A 35 3.27 17.24 -2.85
C ALA A 35 3.38 18.25 -1.69
N ASP A 36 2.97 17.85 -0.48
CA ASP A 36 3.09 18.66 0.74
C ASP A 36 3.67 17.80 1.87
N LYS A 37 4.78 18.26 2.45
CA LYS A 37 5.44 17.64 3.62
C LYS A 37 4.51 17.48 4.84
N LYS A 38 3.43 18.26 4.94
CA LYS A 38 2.45 18.10 6.03
C LYS A 38 1.57 16.86 5.88
N TRP A 39 1.55 16.24 4.71
CA TRP A 39 0.75 15.04 4.48
C TRP A 39 1.33 13.84 5.22
N GLN A 40 0.45 13.10 5.88
CA GLN A 40 0.85 11.89 6.56
C GLN A 40 1.04 10.75 5.57
N LEU A 41 2.12 9.98 5.76
CA LEU A 41 2.37 8.72 5.07
C LEU A 41 1.39 7.64 5.55
N GLN A 42 0.15 7.76 5.07
CA GLN A 42 -0.95 6.95 5.53
C GLN A 42 -1.92 6.69 4.37
N PRO A 43 -2.37 5.43 4.19
CA PRO A 43 -3.39 5.10 3.19
C PRO A 43 -4.68 5.90 3.41
N SER A 44 -5.41 6.12 2.32
CA SER A 44 -6.59 6.99 2.30
C SER A 44 -7.68 6.54 3.29
N VAL A 45 -7.89 5.24 3.47
CA VAL A 45 -8.92 4.71 4.40
C VAL A 45 -8.67 5.09 5.86
N TYR A 46 -7.41 5.26 6.26
CA TYR A 46 -7.05 5.59 7.64
C TYR A 46 -7.08 7.10 7.90
N ARG A 47 -7.07 7.94 6.86
CA ARG A 47 -7.07 9.39 7.04
C ARG A 47 -8.36 9.83 7.75
N THR A 48 -8.21 10.72 8.73
CA THR A 48 -9.32 11.24 9.51
C THR A 48 -9.81 12.57 8.96
N ASP A 49 -11.12 12.77 8.98
CA ASP A 49 -11.74 14.07 8.73
C ASP A 49 -11.56 15.04 9.92
N SER A 50 -12.15 16.24 9.81
CA SER A 50 -12.12 17.26 10.87
C SER A 50 -12.79 16.83 12.17
N GLU A 51 -13.63 15.79 12.14
CA GLU A 51 -14.31 15.21 13.30
C GLU A 51 -13.54 14.00 13.87
N GLY A 52 -12.37 13.67 13.32
CA GLY A 52 -11.56 12.53 13.73
C GLY A 52 -12.08 11.18 13.23
N LYS A 53 -13.05 11.16 12.30
CA LYS A 53 -13.62 9.92 11.75
C LYS A 53 -12.84 9.49 10.52
N SER A 54 -12.61 8.19 10.38
CA SER A 54 -11.98 7.59 9.20
C SER A 54 -12.91 6.60 8.52
N TYR A 55 -12.63 6.32 7.25
CA TYR A 55 -13.40 5.32 6.48
C TYR A 55 -13.11 3.88 6.90
N ARG A 56 -12.10 3.64 7.75
CA ARG A 56 -11.68 2.32 8.22
C ARG A 56 -12.83 1.46 8.75
N ALA A 57 -13.71 2.04 9.56
CA ALA A 57 -14.83 1.29 10.16
C ALA A 57 -15.86 0.83 9.11
N HIS A 58 -15.94 1.52 7.97
CA HIS A 58 -16.93 1.28 6.92
C HIS A 58 -16.29 0.77 5.62
N GLU A 59 -15.00 0.40 5.63
CA GLU A 59 -14.25 -0.02 4.43
C GLU A 59 -14.94 -1.20 3.74
N TYR A 60 -15.39 -2.19 4.51
CA TYR A 60 -16.13 -3.34 3.99
C TYR A 60 -17.45 -2.92 3.32
N ASP A 61 -18.21 -2.05 3.95
CA ASP A 61 -19.50 -1.60 3.41
C ASP A 61 -19.30 -0.79 2.12
N LEU A 62 -18.28 0.07 2.09
CA LEU A 62 -17.89 0.84 0.91
C LEU A 62 -17.45 -0.08 -0.24
N TYR A 63 -16.62 -1.07 0.04
CA TYR A 63 -16.19 -2.10 -0.91
C TYR A 63 -17.41 -2.82 -1.52
N GLN A 64 -18.33 -3.29 -0.68
CA GLN A 64 -19.54 -4.00 -1.12
C GLN A 64 -20.49 -3.09 -1.92
N GLN A 65 -20.64 -1.82 -1.53
CA GLN A 65 -21.43 -0.85 -2.27
C GLN A 65 -20.87 -0.60 -3.67
N MET A 66 -19.54 -0.53 -3.79
CA MET A 66 -18.88 -0.30 -5.06
C MET A 66 -19.06 -1.48 -6.03
N LEU A 67 -18.94 -2.71 -5.54
CA LEU A 67 -19.22 -3.91 -6.34
C LEU A 67 -20.67 -3.95 -6.82
N ARG A 68 -21.63 -3.55 -5.98
CA ARG A 68 -23.06 -3.52 -6.36
C ARG A 68 -23.38 -2.43 -7.37
N ARG A 69 -22.71 -1.28 -7.29
CA ARG A 69 -22.97 -0.14 -8.18
C ARG A 69 -22.42 -0.35 -9.59
N SER A 70 -21.29 -1.04 -9.72
CA SER A 70 -20.59 -1.19 -10.99
C SER A 70 -20.09 -2.62 -11.21
N PRO A 71 -20.97 -3.65 -11.22
CA PRO A 71 -20.55 -5.04 -11.33
C PRO A 71 -19.70 -5.31 -12.58
N ASP A 72 -20.07 -4.71 -13.72
CA ASP A 72 -19.37 -4.86 -15.00
C ASP A 72 -17.91 -4.36 -14.93
N ALA A 73 -17.62 -3.37 -14.09
CA ALA A 73 -16.27 -2.83 -13.93
C ALA A 73 -15.32 -3.85 -13.26
N PHE A 74 -15.86 -4.76 -12.44
CA PHE A 74 -15.09 -5.72 -11.64
C PHE A 74 -15.20 -7.16 -12.15
N GLU A 75 -15.91 -7.42 -13.25
CA GLU A 75 -16.17 -8.77 -13.77
C GLU A 75 -14.88 -9.55 -14.04
N LYS A 76 -13.83 -8.87 -14.51
CA LYS A 76 -12.53 -9.46 -14.85
C LYS A 76 -11.58 -9.58 -13.66
N ASP A 77 -11.90 -8.97 -12.53
CA ASP A 77 -11.01 -8.92 -11.37
C ASP A 77 -11.16 -10.20 -10.54
N LYS A 78 -10.09 -10.98 -10.49
CA LYS A 78 -10.05 -12.33 -9.91
C LYS A 78 -9.77 -12.31 -8.41
N SER A 79 -9.02 -11.33 -7.93
CA SER A 79 -8.61 -11.22 -6.53
C SER A 79 -9.21 -9.99 -5.85
N VAL A 80 -9.29 -10.00 -4.51
CA VAL A 80 -9.69 -8.82 -3.74
C VAL A 80 -8.69 -7.68 -3.94
N PHE A 81 -7.41 -8.01 -4.11
CA PHE A 81 -6.35 -7.03 -4.39
C PHE A 81 -6.57 -6.28 -5.70
N GLU A 82 -6.85 -6.99 -6.81
CA GLU A 82 -7.18 -6.38 -8.10
C GLU A 82 -8.38 -5.44 -8.01
N ARG A 83 -9.43 -5.87 -7.29
CA ARG A 83 -10.62 -5.05 -7.04
C ARG A 83 -10.28 -3.79 -6.25
N LEU A 84 -9.45 -3.89 -5.21
CA LEU A 84 -9.03 -2.74 -4.41
C LEU A 84 -8.22 -1.72 -5.23
N ILE A 85 -7.32 -2.18 -6.12
CA ILE A 85 -6.59 -1.30 -7.04
C ILE A 85 -7.59 -0.53 -7.92
N ARG A 86 -8.55 -1.25 -8.53
CA ARG A 86 -9.56 -0.63 -9.38
C ARG A 86 -10.47 0.34 -8.60
N MET A 87 -10.86 -0.01 -7.39
CA MET A 87 -11.65 0.86 -6.52
C MET A 87 -10.88 2.14 -6.16
N GLN A 88 -9.58 2.03 -5.86
CA GLN A 88 -8.72 3.19 -5.60
C GLN A 88 -8.62 4.11 -6.83
N HIS A 89 -8.55 3.54 -8.05
CA HIS A 89 -8.60 4.31 -9.29
C HIS A 89 -9.91 5.07 -9.48
N HIS A 90 -11.03 4.52 -8.99
CA HIS A 90 -12.32 5.21 -8.97
C HIS A 90 -12.53 6.11 -7.73
N GLY A 91 -11.47 6.35 -6.94
CA GLY A 91 -11.50 7.29 -5.81
C GLY A 91 -12.05 6.72 -4.50
N LEU A 92 -12.26 5.40 -4.40
CA LEU A 92 -12.64 4.80 -3.12
C LEU A 92 -11.44 4.86 -2.15
N PRO A 93 -11.63 5.30 -0.90
CA PRO A 93 -10.57 5.24 0.09
C PRO A 93 -10.25 3.77 0.44
N THR A 94 -9.00 3.36 0.25
CA THR A 94 -8.53 1.99 0.50
C THR A 94 -7.34 1.96 1.45
N ARG A 95 -7.03 0.77 1.96
CA ARG A 95 -5.81 0.49 2.73
C ARG A 95 -4.53 0.43 1.89
N LEU A 96 -4.63 0.58 0.57
CA LEU A 96 -3.49 0.52 -0.32
C LEU A 96 -2.72 1.84 -0.29
N LEU A 97 -1.39 1.71 -0.36
CA LEU A 97 -0.47 2.82 -0.48
C LEU A 97 0.37 2.59 -1.73
N ASP A 98 0.30 3.53 -2.67
CA ASP A 98 1.07 3.48 -3.91
C ASP A 98 2.55 3.71 -3.63
N LEU A 99 3.39 2.79 -4.12
CA LEU A 99 4.84 2.90 -4.13
C LEU A 99 5.32 2.70 -5.56
N THR A 100 6.43 3.33 -5.92
CA THR A 100 7.02 3.22 -7.26
C THR A 100 8.49 2.87 -7.16
N GLU A 101 8.97 2.01 -8.06
CA GLU A 101 10.42 1.76 -8.21
C GLU A 101 11.13 2.91 -8.94
N SER A 102 10.37 3.78 -9.63
CA SER A 102 10.92 4.90 -10.38
C SER A 102 11.05 6.15 -9.48
N PRO A 103 12.29 6.59 -9.18
CA PRO A 103 12.49 7.80 -8.39
C PRO A 103 11.93 9.05 -9.08
N LEU A 104 11.94 9.10 -10.42
CA LEU A 104 11.40 10.23 -11.18
C LEU A 104 9.88 10.30 -11.10
N VAL A 105 9.19 9.16 -11.02
CA VAL A 105 7.73 9.13 -10.81
C VAL A 105 7.40 9.66 -9.42
N ALA A 106 8.18 9.28 -8.39
CA ALA A 106 8.01 9.84 -7.06
C ALA A 106 8.29 11.35 -7.04
N LEU A 107 9.33 11.82 -7.73
CA LEU A 107 9.61 13.25 -7.85
C LEU A 107 8.47 14.00 -8.56
N PHE A 108 7.90 13.43 -9.62
CA PHE A 108 6.75 14.02 -10.30
C PHE A 108 5.60 14.25 -9.32
N PHE A 109 5.20 13.23 -8.56
CA PHE A 109 4.13 13.38 -7.55
C PHE A 109 4.48 14.32 -6.40
N ALA A 110 5.77 14.48 -6.08
CA ALA A 110 6.22 15.43 -5.06
C ALA A 110 6.17 16.89 -5.52
N CYS A 111 6.13 17.14 -6.83
CA CYS A 111 6.05 18.49 -7.40
C CYS A 111 4.69 18.79 -8.05
N GLU A 112 3.79 17.81 -8.13
CA GLU A 112 2.49 17.94 -8.77
C GLU A 112 1.50 18.66 -7.84
N ASN A 113 0.64 19.52 -8.41
CA ASN A 113 -0.53 20.15 -7.76
C ASN A 113 -0.27 21.15 -6.61
N GLU A 114 0.89 21.15 -5.96
CA GLU A 114 1.20 22.05 -4.83
C GLU A 114 2.45 22.91 -5.09
N TRP A 115 2.29 24.06 -5.76
CA TRP A 115 3.43 24.89 -6.17
C TRP A 115 4.02 25.78 -5.07
N ASN A 116 3.27 25.98 -3.98
CA ASN A 116 3.66 26.87 -2.87
C ASN A 116 4.14 26.10 -1.63
N ASN A 117 4.11 24.78 -1.66
CA ASN A 117 4.50 23.92 -0.55
C ASN A 117 5.76 23.13 -0.91
N ASP A 118 6.57 22.82 0.11
CA ASP A 118 7.70 21.91 -0.07
C ASP A 118 7.15 20.47 -0.10
N GLY A 119 7.42 19.75 -1.20
CA GLY A 119 7.13 18.33 -1.33
C GLY A 119 8.11 17.45 -0.56
N GLU A 120 7.74 16.18 -0.38
CA GLU A 120 8.54 15.18 0.32
C GLU A 120 8.61 13.87 -0.48
N ILE A 121 9.78 13.23 -0.49
CA ILE A 121 9.97 11.92 -1.11
C ILE A 121 10.43 10.94 -0.05
N PHE A 122 9.64 9.89 0.12
CA PHE A 122 9.98 8.76 0.97
C PHE A 122 10.75 7.72 0.17
N LEU A 123 11.82 7.19 0.77
CA LEU A 123 12.54 6.02 0.29
C LEU A 123 12.33 4.86 1.25
N PHE A 124 11.80 3.77 0.72
CA PHE A 124 11.70 2.50 1.40
C PHE A 124 12.71 1.53 0.78
N ASN A 125 13.42 0.81 1.65
CA ASN A 125 14.36 -0.21 1.25
C ASN A 125 13.96 -1.54 1.91
N PRO A 126 12.81 -2.12 1.53
CA PRO A 126 12.41 -3.43 2.04
C PRO A 126 13.40 -4.49 1.56
N ARG A 127 13.59 -5.52 2.39
CA ARG A 127 14.29 -6.71 1.94
C ARG A 127 13.36 -7.51 1.03
N ARG A 128 13.89 -8.15 -0.01
CA ARG A 128 13.06 -8.88 -0.99
C ARG A 128 12.23 -10.00 -0.36
N ASP A 129 12.72 -10.64 0.70
CA ASP A 129 12.03 -11.67 1.49
C ASP A 129 10.84 -11.13 2.30
N SER A 130 10.78 -9.81 2.54
CA SER A 130 9.65 -9.16 3.19
C SER A 130 8.52 -8.75 2.23
N ILE A 131 8.74 -8.91 0.91
CA ILE A 131 7.74 -8.59 -0.11
C ILE A 131 6.90 -9.85 -0.34
N LEU A 132 5.60 -9.74 -0.05
CA LEU A 132 4.63 -10.77 -0.33
C LEU A 132 3.96 -10.49 -1.69
N TYR A 133 3.82 -11.53 -2.51
CA TYR A 133 3.06 -11.45 -3.74
C TYR A 133 1.55 -11.60 -3.48
N PRO A 134 0.67 -11.15 -4.38
CA PRO A 134 -0.78 -11.21 -4.17
C PRO A 134 -1.30 -12.61 -3.80
N CYS A 135 -0.68 -13.68 -4.33
CA CYS A 135 -1.04 -15.06 -4.00
C CYS A 135 -0.64 -15.50 -2.58
N GLU A 136 0.29 -14.79 -1.93
CA GLU A 136 0.77 -15.09 -0.58
C GLU A 136 -0.02 -14.34 0.50
N ILE A 137 -0.88 -13.40 0.10
CA ILE A 137 -1.68 -12.60 1.02
C ILE A 137 -3.11 -13.14 1.05
N PRO A 138 -3.63 -13.57 2.21
CA PRO A 138 -4.99 -14.07 2.32
C PRO A 138 -6.00 -12.98 1.95
N ASP A 139 -7.06 -13.33 1.22
CA ASP A 139 -8.14 -12.40 0.87
C ASP A 139 -8.77 -11.72 2.09
N ALA A 140 -8.79 -12.44 3.22
CA ALA A 140 -9.29 -11.92 4.49
C ALA A 140 -8.45 -10.78 5.09
N SER A 141 -7.20 -10.60 4.64
CA SER A 141 -6.33 -9.50 5.05
C SER A 141 -6.64 -8.20 4.28
N PHE A 142 -7.57 -8.23 3.33
CA PHE A 142 -7.95 -7.07 2.51
C PHE A 142 -9.35 -6.53 2.86
N ALA A 143 -9.58 -5.23 2.61
CA ALA A 143 -10.89 -4.57 2.61
C ALA A 143 -11.80 -4.75 3.85
N GLY A 144 -11.24 -4.79 5.05
CA GLY A 144 -11.98 -4.90 6.31
C GLY A 144 -12.60 -6.28 6.52
N VAL A 145 -12.21 -7.27 5.72
CA VAL A 145 -12.69 -8.65 5.82
C VAL A 145 -12.21 -9.31 7.11
N GLU A 146 -11.12 -8.81 7.70
CA GLU A 146 -10.61 -9.26 9.00
C GLU A 146 -11.57 -9.04 10.17
N ASN A 147 -12.43 -8.01 10.10
CA ASN A 147 -13.36 -7.66 11.20
C ASN A 147 -14.47 -8.71 11.40
N LYS A 148 -14.66 -9.64 10.46
CA LYS A 148 -15.56 -10.79 10.62
C LYS A 148 -14.88 -12.03 11.19
N ILE A 149 -13.55 -12.05 11.31
CA ILE A 149 -12.85 -13.14 11.98
C ILE A 149 -12.81 -12.80 13.47
N GLN A 150 -13.75 -13.36 14.25
CA GLN A 150 -13.66 -13.31 15.70
C GLN A 150 -12.48 -14.19 16.15
N PHE A 151 -11.29 -13.60 16.25
CA PHE A 151 -10.08 -14.30 16.69
C PHE A 151 -10.21 -14.88 18.10
N ASN A 152 -11.10 -14.34 18.93
CA ASN A 152 -11.36 -14.85 20.27
C ASN A 152 -11.99 -16.26 20.28
N ASP A 153 -12.62 -16.70 19.18
CA ASP A 153 -13.20 -18.05 19.05
C ASP A 153 -12.25 -19.06 18.40
N LEU A 154 -11.11 -18.61 17.87
CA LEU A 154 -10.13 -19.49 17.23
C LEU A 154 -9.22 -20.08 18.31
N SER A 155 -9.68 -21.18 18.90
CA SER A 155 -8.86 -22.03 19.78
C SER A 155 -7.47 -22.29 19.18
N ASN A 156 -6.45 -22.48 20.03
CA ASN A 156 -5.04 -22.69 19.63
C ASN A 156 -4.81 -23.75 18.54
N ARG A 157 -5.72 -24.74 18.41
CA ARG A 157 -5.69 -25.72 17.32
C ARG A 157 -5.96 -25.10 15.95
N SER A 158 -6.85 -24.11 15.88
CA SER A 158 -7.24 -23.41 14.65
C SER A 158 -6.11 -22.51 14.15
N VAL A 159 -5.35 -21.90 15.06
CA VAL A 159 -4.15 -21.10 14.72
C VAL A 159 -3.06 -21.98 14.12
N ASN A 160 -2.77 -23.13 14.72
CA ASN A 160 -1.80 -24.08 14.15
C ASN A 160 -2.28 -24.66 12.81
N TYR A 161 -3.57 -24.96 12.68
CA TYR A 161 -4.15 -25.36 11.39
C TYR A 161 -4.06 -24.27 10.32
N LEU A 162 -4.25 -23.00 10.68
CA LEU A 162 -4.09 -21.87 9.77
C LEU A 162 -2.63 -21.69 9.37
N ILE A 163 -1.69 -21.78 10.32
CA ILE A 163 -0.25 -21.73 10.04
C ILE A 163 0.15 -22.89 9.11
N ASP A 164 -0.30 -24.11 9.38
CA ASP A 164 -0.03 -25.28 8.55
C ASP A 164 -0.70 -25.16 7.17
N PHE A 165 -1.92 -24.64 7.09
CA PHE A 165 -2.62 -24.36 5.84
C PHE A 165 -1.87 -23.35 4.99
N PHE A 166 -1.48 -22.20 5.55
CA PHE A 166 -0.69 -21.20 4.82
C PHE A 166 0.69 -21.72 4.42
N THR A 167 1.30 -22.58 5.22
CA THR A 167 2.59 -23.22 4.89
C THR A 167 2.45 -24.28 3.79
N ALA A 168 1.32 -24.99 3.74
CA ALA A 168 1.03 -26.02 2.75
C ALA A 168 0.52 -25.44 1.40
N GLU A 169 -0.34 -24.42 1.44
CA GLU A 169 -0.81 -23.68 0.26
C GLU A 169 0.35 -23.01 -0.48
N ARG A 170 1.32 -22.44 0.25
CA ARG A 170 2.53 -21.83 -0.32
C ARG A 170 3.37 -22.82 -1.15
N LYS A 171 3.22 -24.13 -0.92
CA LYS A 171 3.86 -25.19 -1.74
C LYS A 171 3.03 -25.62 -2.95
N ARG A 172 1.73 -25.31 -3.01
CA ARG A 172 0.84 -25.74 -4.10
C ARG A 172 0.60 -24.66 -5.15
N THR A 173 0.66 -23.38 -4.79
CA THR A 173 0.35 -22.26 -5.70
C THR A 173 1.58 -21.66 -6.40
N CYS A 174 2.80 -22.01 -5.96
CA CYS A 174 4.06 -21.58 -6.57
C CYS A 174 4.81 -22.71 -7.30
N GLY A 175 4.08 -23.72 -7.79
CA GLY A 175 4.59 -24.80 -8.65
C GLY A 175 4.16 -24.63 -10.09
#